data_AF-A0A125DME6-F1
#
_entry.id   AF-A0A125DME6-F1
#
_cell.length_a   1.000
_cell.length_b   1.000
_cell.length_c   1.000
_cell.angle_alpha   90.00
_cell.angle_beta   90.00
_cell.angle_gamma   90.00
#
_symmetry.space_group_name_H-M   'P 1'
#
loop_
_entity.id
_entity.type
_entity.pdbx_description
1 polymer ?
#
loop_
_entity_poly.entity_id
_entity_poly.type
_entity_poly.pdbx_seq_one_letter_code
_entity_poly.pdbx_strand_id
1 'polypeptide(L)'
;MHDCFDWTGLEALEGQRLCSACGPAKYSDGTPTRYGGKWHGQFARVFLPKGMFRTARNGNLEHVGNGDQDFRKYATVPSDPASP
;
A
#
# COMPACT_ATOMS: atom_id res chain seq x y z
N MET A 1 6.71 -19.19 -18.55
CA MET A 1 6.18 -17.86 -18.91
C MET A 1 6.30 -16.98 -17.66
N HIS A 2 7.49 -16.46 -17.38
CA HIS A 2 7.73 -15.61 -16.19
C HIS A 2 8.16 -14.19 -16.59
N ASP A 3 8.23 -13.88 -17.89
CA ASP A 3 8.97 -12.71 -18.36
C ASP A 3 8.06 -11.60 -18.90
N CYS A 4 6.85 -11.43 -18.37
CA CYS A 4 5.96 -10.35 -18.82
C CYS A 4 6.10 -9.08 -17.98
N PHE A 5 6.58 -9.15 -16.73
CA PHE A 5 6.67 -7.99 -15.84
C PHE A 5 8.10 -7.75 -15.34
N ASP A 6 8.43 -6.48 -15.08
CA ASP A 6 9.68 -6.09 -14.43
C ASP A 6 9.52 -6.17 -12.91
N TRP A 7 10.07 -7.21 -12.31
CA TRP A 7 10.01 -7.47 -10.86
C TRP A 7 11.21 -6.91 -10.08
N THR A 8 12.09 -6.14 -10.72
CA THR A 8 13.31 -5.62 -10.07
C THR A 8 12.95 -4.82 -8.80
N GLY A 9 13.43 -5.28 -7.64
CA GLY A 9 13.15 -4.69 -6.33
C GLY A 9 11.82 -5.11 -5.69
N LEU A 10 11.05 -6.00 -6.33
CA LEU A 10 9.78 -6.57 -5.86
C LEU A 10 9.76 -8.11 -6.00
N GLU A 11 10.92 -8.76 -6.08
CA GLU A 11 11.08 -10.17 -6.43
C GLU A 11 10.31 -11.09 -5.45
N ALA A 12 10.29 -10.74 -4.16
CA ALA A 12 9.57 -11.50 -3.14
C ALA A 12 8.04 -11.50 -3.32
N LEU A 13 7.50 -10.59 -4.15
CA LEU A 13 6.08 -10.46 -4.42
C LEU A 13 5.64 -11.20 -5.70
N GLU A 14 6.59 -11.70 -6.50
CA GLU A 14 6.29 -12.42 -7.73
C GLU A 14 5.45 -13.68 -7.45
N GLY A 15 4.39 -13.88 -8.25
CA GLY A 15 3.44 -14.97 -8.07
C GLY A 15 2.37 -14.75 -6.98
N GLN A 16 2.43 -13.65 -6.22
CA GLN A 16 1.40 -13.32 -5.23
C GLN A 16 0.19 -12.61 -5.85
N ARG A 17 -0.96 -12.67 -5.15
CA ARG A 17 -2.17 -11.90 -5.51
C ARG A 17 -2.05 -10.46 -4.99
N LEU A 18 -1.45 -9.60 -5.78
CA LEU A 18 -1.19 -8.20 -5.42
C LEU A 18 -2.32 -7.26 -5.90
N CYS A 19 -2.52 -6.17 -5.16
CA CYS A 19 -3.29 -5.04 -5.69
C CYS A 19 -2.47 -4.32 -6.77
N SER A 20 -3.13 -3.55 -7.64
CA SER A 20 -2.45 -2.89 -8.77
C SER A 20 -1.39 -1.86 -8.35
N ALA A 21 -1.46 -1.38 -7.11
CA ALA A 21 -0.49 -0.44 -6.55
C ALA A 21 0.79 -1.13 -6.08
N CYS A 22 0.71 -2.40 -5.70
CA CYS A 22 1.85 -3.19 -5.23
C CYS A 22 2.46 -4.03 -6.35
N GLY A 23 1.78 -4.15 -7.49
CA GLY A 23 2.29 -4.84 -8.67
C GLY A 23 3.32 -4.02 -9.46
N PRO A 24 4.06 -4.67 -10.37
CA PRO A 24 5.03 -4.02 -11.25
C PRO A 24 4.49 -2.81 -12.00
N ALA A 25 5.27 -1.73 -12.00
CA ALA A 25 4.95 -0.53 -12.76
C ALA A 25 5.21 -0.67 -14.26
N LYS A 26 6.07 -1.62 -14.64
CA LYS A 26 6.47 -1.87 -16.04
C LYS A 26 6.35 -3.35 -16.38
N TYR A 27 6.10 -3.60 -17.66
CA TYR A 27 6.36 -4.90 -18.27
C TYR A 27 7.88 -5.11 -18.39
N SER A 28 8.30 -6.35 -18.63
CA SER A 28 9.72 -6.72 -18.77
C SER A 28 10.43 -6.00 -19.92
N ASP A 29 9.68 -5.57 -20.94
CA ASP A 29 10.16 -4.75 -22.07
C ASP A 29 10.32 -3.25 -21.70
N GLY A 30 10.04 -2.89 -20.45
CA GLY A 30 10.13 -1.53 -19.93
C GLY A 30 8.90 -0.66 -20.20
N THR A 31 7.91 -1.15 -20.94
CA THR A 31 6.67 -0.40 -21.19
C THR A 31 5.82 -0.32 -19.91
N PRO A 32 5.12 0.80 -19.63
CA PRO A 32 4.30 0.90 -18.43
C PRO A 32 3.16 -0.12 -18.41
N THR A 33 2.91 -0.74 -17.25
CA THR A 33 1.70 -1.55 -17.07
C THR A 33 0.46 -0.66 -17.07
N ARG A 34 -0.71 -1.24 -17.38
CA ARG A 34 -1.99 -0.51 -17.41
C ARG A 34 -2.32 0.23 -16.11
N TYR A 35 -1.69 -0.18 -15.01
CA TYR A 35 -1.86 0.42 -13.70
C TYR A 35 -0.62 1.16 -13.19
N GLY A 36 0.55 0.94 -13.79
CA GLY A 36 1.78 1.68 -13.50
C GLY A 36 2.19 1.67 -12.04
N GLY A 37 1.88 0.61 -11.27
CA GLY A 37 2.14 0.57 -9.82
C GLY A 37 1.36 1.63 -9.03
N LYS A 38 0.25 2.13 -9.58
CA LYS A 38 -0.56 3.19 -8.95
C LYS A 38 -1.74 2.60 -8.22
N TRP A 39 -2.16 3.34 -7.20
CA TRP A 39 -3.43 3.12 -6.53
C TRP A 39 -4.58 3.28 -7.52
N HIS A 40 -5.42 2.26 -7.60
CA HIS A 40 -6.59 2.24 -8.50
C HIS A 40 -7.80 2.99 -7.94
N GLY A 41 -7.71 3.55 -6.72
CA GLY A 41 -8.75 4.43 -6.18
C GLY A 41 -10.04 3.74 -5.74
N GLN A 42 -10.11 2.39 -5.69
CA GLN A 42 -11.35 1.72 -5.27
C GLN A 42 -11.61 1.82 -3.77
N PHE A 43 -10.58 2.06 -2.96
CA PHE A 43 -10.72 2.30 -1.52
C PHE A 43 -10.07 3.64 -1.14
N ALA A 44 -10.63 4.29 -0.12
CA ALA A 44 -10.06 5.51 0.41
C ALA A 44 -8.70 5.23 1.05
N ARG A 45 -7.69 6.04 0.71
CA ARG A 45 -6.42 6.05 1.45
C ARG A 45 -6.63 6.83 2.73
N VAL A 46 -6.39 6.19 3.87
CA VAL A 46 -6.45 6.82 5.19
C VAL A 46 -5.04 6.83 5.76
N PHE A 47 -4.51 8.01 6.04
CA PHE A 47 -3.20 8.18 6.64
C PHE A 47 -3.35 8.30 8.15
N LEU A 48 -2.57 7.51 8.89
CA LEU A 48 -2.61 7.46 10.34
C LEU A 48 -1.28 7.96 10.92
N PRO A 49 -1.30 8.61 12.08
CA PRO A 49 -0.09 8.97 12.81
C PRO A 49 0.81 7.76 13.05
N LYS A 50 2.10 7.88 12.71
CA LYS A 50 3.07 6.81 12.89
C LYS A 50 3.18 6.42 14.38
N GLY A 51 3.23 5.12 14.64
CA GLY A 51 3.40 4.57 15.99
C GLY A 51 2.16 4.59 16.88
N MET A 52 1.02 5.12 16.42
CA MET A 52 -0.19 5.20 17.26
C MET A 52 -1.14 4.00 17.13
N PHE A 53 -0.89 3.08 16.20
CA PHE A 53 -1.74 1.92 15.96
C PHE A 53 -0.94 0.61 15.93
N ARG A 54 -1.61 -0.46 16.35
CA ARG A 54 -1.13 -1.85 16.28
C ARG A 54 -2.23 -2.77 15.74
N THR A 55 -1.86 -3.98 15.34
CA THR A 55 -2.85 -5.02 14.99
C THR A 55 -3.42 -5.65 16.27
N ALA A 56 -4.73 -5.55 16.46
CA ALA A 56 -5.44 -6.21 17.56
C ALA A 56 -5.59 -7.72 17.32
N ARG A 57 -6.03 -8.44 18.37
CA ARG A 57 -6.28 -9.90 18.31
C ARG A 57 -7.30 -10.32 17.25
N ASN A 58 -8.22 -9.43 16.88
CA ASN A 58 -9.23 -9.65 15.83
C ASN A 58 -8.75 -9.21 14.43
N GLY A 59 -7.50 -8.75 14.29
CA GLY A 59 -6.92 -8.28 13.02
C GLY A 59 -7.20 -6.82 12.68
N ASN A 60 -7.99 -6.09 13.49
CA ASN A 60 -8.24 -4.67 13.25
C ASN A 60 -7.05 -3.79 13.67
N LEU A 61 -7.02 -2.55 13.15
CA LEU A 61 -6.17 -1.50 13.68
C LEU A 61 -6.72 -1.02 15.03
N GLU A 62 -5.87 -1.02 16.04
CA GLU A 62 -6.21 -0.62 17.40
C GLU A 62 -5.25 0.48 17.88
N HIS A 63 -5.81 1.58 18.36
CA HIS A 63 -5.05 2.69 18.89
C HIS A 63 -4.35 2.29 20.20
N VAL A 64 -3.04 2.50 20.27
CA VAL A 64 -2.17 1.97 21.33
C VAL A 64 -2.54 2.52 22.72
N GLY A 65 -3.02 3.77 22.81
CA GLY A 65 -3.27 4.43 24.08
C GLY A 65 -4.61 4.11 24.74
N ASN A 66 -5.63 3.70 23.99
CA ASN A 66 -7.01 3.55 24.49
C ASN A 66 -7.76 2.34 23.93
N GLY A 67 -7.17 1.58 23.02
CA GLY A 67 -7.81 0.42 22.41
C GLY A 67 -8.90 0.74 21.38
N ASP A 68 -9.08 2.00 20.99
CA ASP A 68 -10.08 2.38 19.98
C ASP A 68 -9.74 1.76 18.63
N GLN A 69 -10.71 1.12 18.00
CA GLN A 69 -10.54 0.47 16.69
C GLN A 69 -11.17 1.26 15.53
N ASP A 70 -11.84 2.38 15.82
CA ASP A 70 -12.28 3.31 14.77
C ASP A 70 -11.14 4.24 14.34
N PHE A 71 -10.22 3.68 13.55
CA PHE A 71 -9.02 4.38 13.07
C PHE A 71 -9.34 5.64 12.26
N ARG A 72 -10.54 5.76 11.67
CA ARG A 72 -10.91 6.91 10.82
C ARG A 72 -11.00 8.21 11.60
N LYS A 73 -11.27 8.16 12.90
CA LYS A 73 -11.25 9.34 13.80
C LYS A 73 -9.87 10.00 13.88
N TYR A 74 -8.82 9.24 13.63
CA TYR A 74 -7.43 9.68 13.73
C TYR A 74 -6.80 9.90 12.35
N ALA A 75 -7.62 9.95 11.29
CA ALA A 75 -7.15 10.22 9.94
C ALA A 75 -6.45 11.59 9.89
N THR A 76 -5.31 11.61 9.22
CA THR A 76 -4.51 12.81 9.00
C THR A 76 -4.42 13.12 7.51
N VAL A 77 -4.06 14.36 7.18
CA VAL A 77 -3.62 14.69 5.82
C VAL A 77 -2.30 13.96 5.55
N PRO A 78 -2.05 13.48 4.33
CA PRO A 78 -0.75 12.94 3.96
C PRO A 78 0.33 13.99 4.22
N SER A 79 1.22 13.73 5.17
CA SER A 79 2.43 14.51 5.38
C SER A 79 3.56 13.88 4.57
N ASP A 80 3.61 14.20 3.28
CA ASP A 80 4.76 13.82 2.45
C ASP A 80 5.92 14.79 2.69
N PRO A 81 7.17 14.32 2.93
CA PRO A 81 8.36 15.02 2.49
C PRO A 81 8.62 14.63 1.03
N ALA A 82 7.74 15.07 0.14
CA ALA A 82 7.97 15.08 -1.29
C ALA A 82 7.62 16.48 -1.81
N SER A 83 8.44 17.45 -1.41
CA SER A 83 8.79 18.57 -2.28
C SER A 83 9.97 18.11 -3.15
N PRO A 84 10.07 18.52 -4.43
CA PRO A 84 9.28 19.53 -5.12
C PRO A 84 8.15 18.97 -6.01
#